data_AF-A0A535A3D0-F1
#
_entry.id   AF-A0A535A3D0-F1
#
_cell.length_a   1.000
_cell.length_b   1.000
_cell.length_c   1.000
_cell.angle_alpha   90.00
_cell.angle_beta   90.00
_cell.angle_gamma   90.00
#
_symmetry.space_group_name_H-M   'P 1'
#
loop_
_entity.id
_entity.type
_entity.pdbx_description
1 polymer ?
#
loop_
_entity_poly.entity_id
_entity_poly.type
_entity_poly.pdbx_seq_one_letter_code
_entity_poly.pdbx_strand_id
1 'polypeptide(L)'
;DDHSRDDTVERAQALNLKAIRHPHNVGYGGNQKTCYMEALRDGATIVIMLHPDGQYDPAIIPEMIRPIREGRADMVLGSRMLIPGGARHG
;
A
#
# COMPACT_ATOMS: atom_id res chain seq x y z
N ASP A 1 -0.42 1.54 -11.37
CA ASP A 1 -0.46 2.83 -12.07
C ASP A 1 -1.85 3.05 -12.63
N ASP A 2 -2.47 4.16 -12.26
CA ASP A 2 -3.87 4.47 -12.59
C ASP A 2 -3.97 5.38 -13.82
N HIS A 3 -3.19 5.05 -14.85
CA HIS A 3 -3.10 5.77 -16.11
C HIS A 3 -2.36 7.12 -16.00
N SER A 4 -1.18 7.11 -15.35
CA SER A 4 -0.31 8.26 -15.28
C SER A 4 0.18 8.68 -16.67
N ARG A 5 0.43 9.99 -16.82
CA ARG A 5 0.91 10.64 -18.06
C ARG A 5 2.40 10.98 -18.03
N ASP A 6 3.07 10.66 -16.93
CA ASP A 6 4.50 10.85 -16.74
C ASP A 6 5.23 9.50 -16.77
N ASP A 7 6.53 9.53 -16.48
CA ASP A 7 7.42 8.37 -16.56
C ASP A 7 7.30 7.41 -15.35
N THR A 8 6.19 7.44 -14.61
CA THR A 8 6.01 6.65 -13.38
C THR A 8 6.18 5.15 -13.64
N VAL A 9 5.63 4.64 -14.74
CA VAL A 9 5.67 3.20 -15.07
C VAL A 9 7.08 2.79 -15.49
N GLU A 10 7.72 3.60 -16.31
CA GLU A 10 9.08 3.42 -16.80
C GLU A 10 10.07 3.39 -15.62
N ARG A 11 9.91 4.31 -14.65
CA ARG A 11 10.72 4.33 -13.43
C ARG A 11 10.49 3.10 -12.56
N ALA A 12 9.25 2.67 -12.38
CA ALA A 12 8.95 1.46 -11.62
C ALA A 12 9.59 0.21 -12.25
N GLN A 13 9.54 0.09 -13.57
CA GLN A 13 10.18 -0.99 -14.32
C GLN A 13 11.70 -0.94 -14.21
N ALA A 14 12.32 0.25 -14.30
CA ALA A 14 13.76 0.42 -14.12
C ALA A 14 14.23 0.01 -12.70
N LEU A 15 13.36 0.09 -11.71
CA LEU A 15 13.59 -0.38 -10.34
C LEU A 15 13.28 -1.88 -10.15
N ASN A 16 12.97 -2.61 -11.22
CA ASN A 16 12.55 -4.02 -11.19
C ASN A 16 11.31 -4.28 -10.31
N LEU A 17 10.41 -3.30 -10.21
CA LEU A 17 9.16 -3.45 -9.49
C LEU A 17 8.10 -4.08 -10.39
N LYS A 18 7.28 -4.97 -9.82
CA LYS A 18 6.06 -5.44 -10.49
C LYS A 18 5.08 -4.28 -10.62
N ALA A 19 4.97 -3.72 -11.82
CA ALA A 19 4.08 -2.60 -12.12
C ALA A 19 2.87 -3.07 -12.96
N ILE A 20 1.66 -2.79 -12.48
CA ILE A 20 0.41 -3.00 -13.22
C ILE A 20 -0.08 -1.63 -13.70
N ARG A 21 -0.31 -1.47 -15.01
CA ARG A 21 -0.83 -0.23 -15.60
C ARG A 21 -2.24 -0.44 -16.13
N HIS A 22 -3.16 0.46 -15.77
CA HIS A 22 -4.51 0.44 -16.32
C HIS A 22 -4.58 1.15 -17.70
N PRO A 23 -5.42 0.66 -18.63
CA PRO A 23 -5.60 1.27 -19.95
C PRO A 23 -6.34 2.62 -19.89
N HIS A 24 -7.04 2.91 -18.79
CA HIS A 24 -7.68 4.18 -18.47
C HIS A 24 -7.68 4.36 -16.94
N ASN A 25 -7.93 5.57 -16.44
CA ASN A 25 -8.05 5.81 -15.00
C ASN A 25 -9.30 5.11 -14.45
N VAL A 26 -9.11 4.17 -13.52
CA VAL A 26 -10.17 3.41 -12.84
C VAL A 26 -10.51 3.96 -11.45
N GLY A 27 -9.82 5.04 -11.05
CA GLY A 27 -9.95 5.69 -9.76
C GLY A 27 -9.24 4.94 -8.64
N TYR A 28 -9.08 5.64 -7.51
CA TYR A 28 -8.32 5.15 -6.36
C TYR A 28 -8.79 3.79 -5.84
N GLY A 29 -10.10 3.58 -5.68
CA GLY A 29 -10.65 2.30 -5.23
C GLY A 29 -10.52 1.19 -6.27
N GLY A 30 -10.63 1.50 -7.56
CA GLY A 30 -10.43 0.53 -8.65
C GLY A 30 -8.98 0.05 -8.69
N ASN A 31 -8.03 0.99 -8.62
CA ASN A 31 -6.61 0.68 -8.62
C ASN A 31 -6.20 -0.21 -7.42
N GLN A 32 -6.75 0.05 -6.22
CA GLN A 32 -6.51 -0.80 -5.04
C GLN A 32 -7.04 -2.22 -5.22
N LYS A 33 -8.26 -2.38 -5.78
CA LYS A 33 -8.84 -3.71 -6.01
C LYS A 33 -7.96 -4.54 -6.95
N THR A 34 -7.40 -3.92 -8.00
CA THR A 34 -6.43 -4.59 -8.87
C THR A 34 -5.23 -5.10 -8.09
N CYS A 35 -4.63 -4.26 -7.22
CA CYS A 35 -3.50 -4.67 -6.39
C CYS A 35 -3.85 -5.81 -5.42
N TYR A 36 -5.02 -5.76 -4.77
CA TYR A 36 -5.47 -6.86 -3.89
C TYR A 36 -5.65 -8.16 -4.65
N MET A 37 -6.30 -8.12 -5.82
CA MET A 37 -6.49 -9.31 -6.65
C MET A 37 -5.15 -9.91 -7.12
N GLU A 38 -4.19 -9.06 -7.47
CA GLU A 38 -2.88 -9.53 -7.90
C GLU A 38 -2.07 -10.11 -6.74
N ALA A 39 -2.07 -9.46 -5.57
CA ALA A 39 -1.42 -10.01 -4.38
C ALA A 39 -1.98 -11.39 -4.00
N LEU A 40 -3.30 -11.57 -4.09
CA LEU A 40 -3.94 -12.87 -3.87
C LEU A 40 -3.50 -13.92 -4.91
N ARG A 41 -3.37 -13.55 -6.18
CA ARG A 41 -2.86 -14.45 -7.24
C ARG A 41 -1.41 -14.87 -7.00
N ASP A 42 -0.60 -13.96 -6.45
CA ASP A 42 0.79 -14.24 -6.08
C ASP A 42 0.92 -15.08 -4.79
N GLY A 43 -0.20 -15.43 -4.14
CA GLY A 43 -0.22 -16.22 -2.91
C GLY A 43 0.16 -15.42 -1.65
N ALA A 44 -0.02 -14.10 -1.66
CA ALA A 44 0.24 -13.26 -0.50
C ALA A 44 -0.65 -13.66 0.69
N THR A 45 -0.03 -13.76 1.88
CA THR A 45 -0.72 -14.05 3.15
C THR A 45 -1.04 -12.78 3.95
N ILE A 46 -0.30 -11.70 3.69
CA ILE A 46 -0.51 -10.38 4.30
C ILE A 46 -0.36 -9.35 3.18
N VAL A 47 -1.33 -8.44 3.05
CA VAL A 47 -1.28 -7.34 2.08
C VAL A 47 -1.18 -6.01 2.81
N ILE A 48 -0.26 -5.15 2.37
CA ILE A 48 -0.02 -3.84 2.95
C ILE A 48 -0.46 -2.79 1.93
N MET A 49 -1.35 -1.89 2.34
CA MET A 49 -1.74 -0.72 1.56
C MET A 49 -0.92 0.48 2.06
N LEU A 50 -0.01 0.98 1.23
CA LEU A 50 0.86 2.12 1.53
C LEU A 50 0.76 3.15 0.40
N HIS A 51 0.66 4.43 0.75
CA HIS A 51 0.64 5.53 -0.23
C HIS A 51 2.07 5.92 -0.64
N PRO A 52 2.30 6.25 -1.93
CA PRO A 52 3.63 6.57 -2.43
C PRO A 52 4.07 8.02 -2.18
N ASP A 53 3.27 8.83 -1.46
CA ASP A 53 3.50 10.26 -1.25
C ASP A 53 4.39 10.57 -0.03
N GLY A 54 4.86 9.55 0.67
CA GLY A 54 5.74 9.70 1.83
C GLY A 54 5.03 10.16 3.10
N GLN A 55 3.69 10.20 3.14
CA GLN A 55 2.94 10.56 4.35
C GLN A 55 3.03 9.53 5.48
N TYR A 56 3.46 8.30 5.16
CA TYR A 56 3.55 7.21 6.12
C TYR A 56 4.94 6.59 6.06
N ASP A 57 5.57 6.47 7.23
CA ASP A 57 6.89 5.85 7.35
C ASP A 57 6.79 4.33 7.07
N PRO A 58 7.41 3.78 6.00
CA PRO A 58 7.40 2.34 5.77
C PRO A 58 8.17 1.56 6.83
N ALA A 59 9.02 2.19 7.64
CA ALA A 59 9.81 1.51 8.67
C ALA A 59 8.95 0.87 9.77
N ILE A 60 7.70 1.32 9.96
CA ILE A 60 6.78 0.74 10.97
C ILE A 60 6.10 -0.55 10.50
N ILE A 61 6.22 -0.92 9.22
CA ILE A 61 5.55 -2.09 8.64
C ILE A 61 5.80 -3.39 9.44
N PRO A 62 7.04 -3.73 9.87
CA PRO A 62 7.29 -4.94 10.64
C PRO A 62 6.49 -5.02 11.94
N GLU A 63 6.32 -3.89 12.64
CA GLU A 63 5.50 -3.82 13.85
C GLU A 63 4.01 -3.90 13.52
N MET A 64 3.59 -3.24 12.44
CA MET A 64 2.20 -3.25 11.98
C MET A 64 1.70 -4.65 11.58
N ILE A 65 2.53 -5.47 10.94
CA ILE A 65 2.12 -6.82 10.52
C ILE A 65 2.22 -7.85 11.65
N ARG A 66 2.90 -7.54 12.76
CA ARG A 66 3.13 -8.48 13.87
C ARG A 66 1.83 -9.08 14.44
N PRO A 67 0.77 -8.31 14.74
CA PRO A 67 -0.50 -8.86 15.22
C PRO A 67 -1.13 -9.86 14.24
N ILE A 68 -0.98 -9.63 12.94
CA ILE A 68 -1.49 -10.54 11.89
C ILE A 68 -0.64 -11.82 11.85
N ARG A 69 0.68 -11.70 11.85
CA ARG A 69 1.61 -12.84 11.87
C ARG A 69 1.44 -13.75 13.08
N GLU A 70 1.07 -13.18 14.22
CA GLU A 70 0.83 -13.90 15.48
C GLU A 70 -0.60 -14.44 15.62
N GLY A 71 -1.46 -14.24 14.61
CA GLY A 71 -2.86 -14.68 14.65
C GLY A 71 -3.73 -13.92 15.66
N ARG A 72 -3.33 -12.72 16.06
CA ARG A 72 -4.04 -11.88 17.05
C ARG A 72 -4.99 -10.86 16.41
N ALA A 73 -4.88 -10.63 15.10
CA ALA A 73 -5.76 -9.72 14.35
C ALA A 73 -5.83 -10.10 12.87
N ASP A 74 -6.98 -9.86 12.24
CA ASP A 74 -7.15 -10.01 10.79
C ASP A 74 -6.82 -8.72 10.01
N MET A 75 -6.89 -7.57 10.68
CA MET A 75 -6.63 -6.25 10.10
C MET A 75 -5.95 -5.32 11.13
N VAL A 76 -4.97 -4.56 10.68
CA VAL A 76 -4.28 -3.53 11.46
C VAL A 76 -4.33 -2.21 10.69
N LEU A 77 -4.76 -1.14 11.36
CA LEU A 77 -4.86 0.20 10.79
C LEU A 77 -3.85 1.14 11.47
N GLY A 78 -3.07 1.86 10.67
CA GLY A 78 -2.26 2.97 11.16
C GLY A 78 -3.17 4.14 11.53
N SER A 79 -2.99 4.72 12.72
CA SER A 79 -3.80 5.85 13.17
C SER A 79 -2.95 6.92 13.82
N ARG A 80 -2.92 8.11 13.21
CA ARG A 80 -2.34 9.33 13.79
C ARG A 80 -3.17 9.87 14.96
N MET A 81 -4.41 9.39 15.11
CA MET A 81 -5.36 9.85 16.14
C MET A 81 -5.45 8.88 17.33
N LEU A 82 -4.68 7.79 17.32
CA LEU A 82 -4.73 6.78 18.38
C LEU A 82 -4.31 7.37 19.73
N ILE A 83 -3.35 8.28 19.71
CA ILE A 83 -2.86 9.00 20.88
C ILE A 83 -3.37 10.44 20.80
N PRO A 84 -4.02 10.98 21.86
CA PRO A 84 -4.41 12.39 21.90
C PRO A 84 -3.23 13.31 21.55
N GLY A 85 -3.42 14.19 20.57
CA GLY A 85 -2.37 15.09 20.07
C GLY A 85 -1.39 14.48 19.06
N GLY A 86 -1.43 13.16 18.81
CA GLY A 86 -0.55 12.46 17.87
C GLY A 86 -0.61 13.03 16.44
N ALA A 87 -1.78 13.45 15.99
CA ALA A 87 -1.99 14.00 14.64
C ALA A 87 -1.25 15.31 14.35
N ARG A 88 -0.67 15.97 15.36
CA ARG A 88 0.08 17.23 15.22
C ARG A 88 1.57 17.04 14.99
N HIS A 89 2.09 15.82 15.10
CA HIS A 89 3.54 15.57 15.14
C HIS A 89 4.19 15.32 13.76
N GLY A 90 3.44 15.50 12.66
CA GLY A 90 3.92 15.32 11.29
C GLY A 90 3.65 13.92 10.79
#